data_AF-A0A957DW77-F1
#
_entry.id   AF-A0A957DW77-F1
#
_cell.length_a   1.000
_cell.length_b   1.000
_cell.length_c   1.000
_cell.angle_alpha   90.00
_cell.angle_beta   90.00
_cell.angle_gamma   90.00
#
_symmetry.space_group_name_H-M   'P 1'
#
loop_
_entity.id
_entity.type
_entity.pdbx_description
1 polymer ?
#
loop_
_entity_poly.entity_id
_entity_poly.type
_entity_poly.pdbx_seq_one_letter_code
_entity_poly.pdbx_strand_id
1 'polypeptide(L)'
;QRDAFAAIGGFSTDLYAFEEVDFVIRLKRYGRSQQKKFTVLHQHPVITSGRKGDIGFFSLGRLFVSNFLAVILFGLHYLLPKAMVRWLGSRLLGYWYNQR
;
A
#
# COMPACT_ATOMS: atom_id res chain seq x y z
N GLN A 1 -17.65 -16.46 -12.57
CA GLN A 1 -18.24 -17.32 -13.62
C GLN A 1 -17.10 -17.93 -14.40
N ARG A 2 -17.08 -19.26 -14.57
CA ARG A 2 -16.02 -19.97 -15.31
C ARG A 2 -15.95 -19.54 -16.77
N ASP A 3 -17.10 -19.30 -17.38
CA ASP A 3 -17.18 -18.92 -18.80
C ASP A 3 -16.49 -17.58 -19.09
N ALA A 4 -16.66 -16.60 -18.19
CA ALA A 4 -15.98 -15.31 -18.32
C ALA A 4 -14.46 -15.44 -18.14
N PHE A 5 -13.99 -16.34 -17.27
CA PHE A 5 -12.57 -16.61 -17.08
C PHE A 5 -11.96 -17.27 -18.33
N ALA A 6 -12.64 -18.27 -18.88
CA ALA A 6 -12.23 -18.93 -20.12
C ALA A 6 -12.26 -17.96 -21.32
N ALA A 7 -13.30 -17.13 -21.43
CA ALA A 7 -13.47 -16.17 -22.52
C ALA A 7 -12.36 -15.11 -22.59
N ILE A 8 -11.75 -14.76 -21.45
CA ILE A 8 -10.62 -13.82 -21.41
C ILE A 8 -9.24 -14.50 -21.38
N GLY A 9 -9.20 -15.84 -21.44
CA GLY A 9 -7.95 -16.62 -21.43
C GLY A 9 -7.27 -16.75 -20.06
N GLY A 10 -7.97 -16.47 -18.96
CA GLY A 10 -7.41 -16.57 -17.61
C GLY A 10 -6.33 -15.53 -17.28
N PHE A 11 -5.47 -15.84 -16.30
CA PHE A 11 -4.35 -14.99 -15.92
C PHE A 11 -3.26 -15.00 -17.00
N SER A 12 -2.61 -13.85 -17.22
CA SER A 12 -1.51 -13.76 -18.18
C SER A 12 -0.27 -14.45 -17.61
N THR A 13 0.40 -15.26 -18.43
CA THR A 13 1.69 -15.90 -18.10
C THR A 13 2.89 -15.06 -18.48
N ASP A 14 2.66 -13.97 -19.22
CA ASP A 14 3.73 -13.11 -19.76
C ASP A 14 4.12 -12.00 -18.77
N LEU A 15 3.31 -11.78 -17.74
CA LEU A 15 3.55 -10.79 -16.70
C LEU A 15 4.23 -11.45 -15.50
N TYR A 16 5.43 -10.98 -15.16
CA TYR A 16 6.14 -11.40 -13.94
C TYR A 16 5.44 -10.92 -12.65
N ALA A 17 4.70 -9.79 -12.71
CA ALA A 17 3.92 -9.24 -11.62
C ALA A 17 2.72 -8.44 -12.18
N PHE A 18 1.72 -8.19 -11.34
CA PHE A 18 0.48 -7.45 -11.66
C PHE A 18 -0.48 -8.20 -12.60
N GLU A 19 -0.34 -9.52 -12.71
CA GLU A 19 -1.26 -10.38 -13.45
C GLU A 19 -2.70 -10.26 -12.93
N GLU A 20 -2.89 -9.99 -11.63
CA GLU A 20 -4.22 -9.78 -11.06
C GLU A 20 -4.87 -8.47 -11.56
N VAL A 21 -4.06 -7.42 -11.76
CA VAL A 21 -4.54 -6.12 -12.22
C VAL A 21 -4.93 -6.20 -13.70
N ASP A 22 -4.07 -6.80 -14.52
CA ASP A 22 -4.36 -7.06 -15.94
C ASP A 22 -5.63 -7.90 -16.10
N PHE A 23 -5.76 -8.98 -15.33
CA PHE A 23 -6.94 -9.83 -15.33
C PHE A 23 -8.21 -9.03 -15.03
N VAL A 24 -8.22 -8.18 -14.00
CA VAL A 24 -9.38 -7.34 -13.65
C VAL A 24 -9.74 -6.38 -14.78
N ILE A 25 -8.74 -5.80 -15.46
CA ILE A 25 -8.98 -4.90 -16.61
C ILE A 25 -9.63 -5.66 -17.76
N ARG A 26 -9.10 -6.83 -18.14
CA ARG A 26 -9.66 -7.68 -19.20
C ARG A 26 -11.07 -8.15 -18.86
N LEU A 27 -11.29 -8.59 -17.62
CA LEU A 27 -12.60 -9.02 -17.14
C LEU A 27 -13.62 -7.88 -17.17
N LYS A 28 -13.23 -6.66 -16.79
CA LYS A 28 -14.09 -5.47 -16.85
C LYS A 28 -14.46 -5.12 -18.28
N ARG A 29 -13.53 -5.24 -19.23
CA ARG A 29 -13.79 -5.04 -20.67
C ARG A 29 -14.78 -6.08 -21.21
N TYR A 30 -14.56 -7.35 -20.89
CA TYR A 30 -15.49 -8.43 -21.27
C TYR A 30 -16.87 -8.27 -20.63
N GLY A 31 -16.95 -7.88 -19.35
CA GLY A 31 -18.23 -7.58 -18.71
C GLY A 31 -19.00 -6.48 -19.43
N ARG A 32 -18.33 -5.41 -19.86
CA ARG A 32 -18.94 -4.32 -20.64
C ARG A 32 -19.49 -4.79 -21.98
N SER A 33 -18.77 -5.64 -22.72
CA SER A 33 -19.28 -6.17 -24.01
C SER A 33 -20.50 -7.07 -23.82
N GLN A 34 -20.69 -7.63 -22.63
CA GLN A 34 -21.83 -8.46 -22.24
C GLN A 34 -22.92 -7.66 -21.48
N GLN A 35 -22.85 -6.32 -21.49
CA GLN A 35 -23.76 -5.42 -20.75
C GLN A 35 -23.85 -5.71 -19.24
N LYS A 36 -22.79 -6.27 -18.65
CA LYS A 36 -22.69 -6.55 -17.21
C LYS A 36 -21.98 -5.43 -16.47
N LYS A 37 -22.40 -5.18 -15.23
CA LYS A 37 -21.75 -4.24 -14.31
C LYS A 37 -20.61 -4.92 -13.54
N PHE A 38 -19.48 -4.22 -13.41
CA PHE A 38 -18.39 -4.60 -12.52
C PHE A 38 -18.53 -3.80 -11.21
N THR A 39 -18.64 -4.50 -10.07
CA THR A 39 -18.87 -3.90 -8.75
C THR A 39 -17.84 -4.40 -7.76
N VAL A 40 -17.27 -3.49 -6.95
CA VAL A 40 -16.40 -3.83 -5.82
C VAL A 40 -17.27 -3.97 -4.57
N LEU A 41 -17.11 -5.08 -3.83
CA LEU A 41 -17.86 -5.35 -2.60
C LEU A 41 -17.08 -4.80 -1.40
N HIS A 42 -17.69 -3.87 -0.65
CA HIS A 42 -17.05 -3.20 0.49
C HIS A 42 -17.55 -3.69 1.86
N GLN A 43 -18.69 -4.39 1.91
CA GLN A 43 -19.38 -4.71 3.17
C GLN A 43 -18.73 -5.85 3.97
N HIS A 44 -18.00 -6.74 3.29
CA HIS A 44 -17.32 -7.88 3.91
C HIS A 44 -15.93 -8.04 3.29
N PRO A 45 -14.94 -7.22 3.69
CA PRO A 45 -13.59 -7.35 3.17
C PRO A 45 -12.99 -8.69 3.57
N VAL A 46 -12.23 -9.31 2.67
CA VAL A 46 -11.51 -10.55 2.96
C VAL A 46 -10.43 -10.24 3.99
N ILE A 47 -10.52 -10.85 5.18
CA ILE A 47 -9.51 -10.73 6.22
C ILE A 47 -8.31 -11.59 5.80
N THR A 48 -7.35 -10.97 5.11
CA THR A 48 -6.05 -11.60 4.81
C THR A 48 -5.06 -11.29 5.93
N SER A 49 -4.12 -12.19 6.23
CA SER A 49 -3.01 -11.90 7.14
C SER A 49 -2.31 -10.61 6.69
N GLY A 50 -2.49 -9.52 7.44
CA GLY A 50 -2.25 -8.14 7.03
C GLY A 50 -0.79 -7.75 6.75
N ARG A 51 -0.11 -8.44 5.81
CA ARG A 51 1.18 -8.01 5.27
C ARG A 51 1.05 -7.00 4.14
N LYS A 52 -0.13 -6.90 3.51
CA LYS A 52 -0.47 -5.80 2.61
C LYS A 52 -1.06 -4.73 3.53
N GLY A 53 -0.16 -3.91 4.09
CA GLY A 53 -0.43 -3.08 5.24
C GLY A 53 -1.70 -2.25 5.11
N ASP A 54 -2.26 -1.87 6.26
CA ASP A 54 -3.31 -0.86 6.35
C ASP A 54 -2.75 0.48 5.86
N ILE A 55 -2.70 0.65 4.54
CA ILE A 55 -2.34 1.90 3.87
C ILE A 55 -3.60 2.79 3.93
N GLY A 56 -3.95 3.21 5.14
CA GLY A 56 -4.90 4.28 5.37
C GLY A 56 -4.24 5.65 5.15
N PHE A 57 -5.02 6.67 4.85
CA PHE A 57 -4.53 8.06 4.75
C PHE A 57 -3.72 8.48 5.99
N PHE A 58 -4.12 8.02 7.18
CA PHE A 58 -3.41 8.26 8.43
C PHE A 58 -2.03 7.58 8.52
N SER A 59 -1.89 6.34 8.02
CA SER A 59 -0.59 5.65 8.03
C SER A 59 0.36 6.28 7.00
N LEU A 60 -0.16 6.69 5.84
CA LEU A 60 0.59 7.46 4.84
C LEU A 60 1.09 8.79 5.42
N GLY A 61 0.20 9.56 6.05
CA GLY A 61 0.56 10.83 6.68
C GLY A 61 1.61 10.67 7.76
N ARG A 62 1.50 9.61 8.59
CA ARG A 62 2.50 9.29 9.62
C ARG A 62 3.87 8.96 9.02
N LEU A 63 3.90 8.20 7.91
CA LEU A 63 5.13 7.89 7.19
C LEU A 63 5.80 9.17 6.66
N PHE A 64 5.04 10.05 6.01
CA PHE A 64 5.57 11.32 5.49
C PHE A 64 6.12 12.21 6.60
N VAL A 65 5.36 12.42 7.68
CA VAL A 65 5.79 13.25 8.82
C VAL A 65 7.04 12.68 9.47
N SER A 66 7.11 11.35 9.67
CA SER A 66 8.28 10.73 10.29
C SER A 66 9.55 10.85 9.42
N ASN A 67 9.44 10.66 8.11
CA ASN A 67 10.57 10.83 7.19
C ASN A 67 11.03 12.28 7.12
N PHE A 68 10.09 13.21 7.02
CA PHE A 68 10.40 14.64 6.98
C PHE A 68 11.09 15.09 8.27
N LEU A 69 10.58 14.65 9.42
CA LEU A 69 11.18 14.91 10.72
C LEU A 69 12.59 14.30 10.83
N ALA A 70 12.80 13.09 10.30
CA ALA A 70 14.12 12.46 10.30
C ALA A 70 15.14 13.27 9.48
N VAL A 71 14.76 13.77 8.30
CA VAL A 71 15.62 14.63 7.47
C VAL A 71 15.94 15.95 8.17
N ILE A 72 14.96 16.58 8.82
CA ILE A 72 15.17 17.81 9.60
C ILE A 72 16.13 17.55 10.75
N LEU A 73 15.93 16.49 11.53
CA LEU A 73 16.81 16.14 12.66
C LEU A 73 18.23 15.78 12.18
N PHE A 74 18.36 15.15 11.02
CA PHE A 74 19.66 14.87 10.41
C PHE A 74 20.41 16.14 10.00
N GLY A 75 19.72 17.11 9.39
CA GLY A 75 20.31 18.42 9.08
C GLY A 75 20.67 19.22 10.35
N LEU A 76 19.76 19.22 11.32
CA LEU A 76 19.98 19.88 12.61
C LEU A 76 21.04 19.18 13.48
N HIS A 77 21.39 17.92 13.21
CA HIS A 77 22.49 17.24 13.89
C HIS A 77 23.83 17.95 13.74
N TYR A 78 24.01 18.71 12.66
CA TYR A 78 25.20 19.52 12.44
C TYR A 78 25.22 20.80 13.28
N LEU A 79 24.06 21.28 13.75
CA LEU A 79 23.91 22.54 14.48
C LEU A 79 23.60 22.35 15.97
N LEU A 80 22.90 21.27 16.33
CA LEU A 80 22.41 21.00 17.67
C LEU A 80 23.26 19.96 18.41
N PRO A 81 23.37 20.04 19.74
CA PRO A 81 24.09 19.06 20.54
C PRO A 81 23.55 17.63 20.31
N LYS A 82 24.44 16.66 20.11
CA LYS A 82 24.08 15.26 19.81
C LYS A 82 23.13 14.63 20.83
N ALA A 83 23.20 15.06 22.10
CA ALA A 83 22.31 14.62 23.16
C ALA A 83 20.84 15.05 22.92
N MET A 84 20.63 16.28 22.44
CA MET A 84 19.30 16.82 22.20
C MET A 84 18.63 16.16 20.99
N VAL A 85 19.40 15.93 19.92
CA VAL A 85 18.91 15.25 18.71
C VAL A 85 18.55 13.79 19.00
N ARG A 86 19.36 13.08 19.80
CA ARG A 86 19.04 11.72 20.24
C ARG A 86 17.78 11.67 21.12
N TRP A 87 17.60 12.64 22.01
CA TRP A 87 16.42 12.71 22.88
C TRP A 87 15.12 13.03 22.10
N LEU A 88 15.17 13.95 21.13
CA LEU A 88 14.04 14.26 20.24
C LEU A 88 13.71 13.09 19.31
N GLY A 89 14.74 12.46 18.74
CA GLY A 89 14.58 11.31 17.83
C GLY A 89 13.94 10.11 18.53
N SER A 90 14.38 9.76 19.74
CA SER A 90 13.82 8.60 20.46
C SER A 90 12.35 8.76 20.86
N ARG A 91 11.90 10.01 21.12
CA ARG A 91 10.49 10.30 21.42
C ARG A 91 9.60 10.39 20.17
N LEU A 92 10.08 11.03 19.11
CA LEU A 92 9.24 11.37 17.95
C LEU A 92 9.32 10.36 16.80
N LEU A 93 10.45 9.65 16.66
CA LEU A 93 10.65 8.59 15.65
C LEU A 93 10.38 7.19 16.23
N GLY A 94 9.72 7.11 17.39
CA GLY A 94 9.36 5.84 18.04
C GLY A 94 8.57 4.88 17.15
N TYR A 95 7.88 5.38 16.11
CA TYR A 95 7.25 4.55 15.07
C TYR A 95 8.23 3.56 14.42
N TRP A 96 9.48 3.96 14.17
CA TRP A 96 10.51 3.13 13.55
C TRP A 96 11.22 2.20 14.55
N TYR A 97 11.21 2.56 15.84
CA TYR A 97 11.94 1.84 16.89
C TYR A 97 11.07 0.88 17.72
N ASN A 98 9.76 1.12 17.82
CA ASN A 98 8.82 0.29 18.60
C ASN A 98 8.15 -0.85 17.79
N GLN A 99 8.59 -1.13 16.57
CA GLN A 99 8.08 -2.25 15.75
C GLN A 99 9.07 -3.43 15.63
N ARG A 100 9.89 -3.68 16.66
CA ARG A 100 10.63 -4.94 16.78
C ARG A 100 10.01 -5.83 17.84
#